data_AF-A0A930UG75-F1
#
_entry.id   AF-A0A930UG75-F1
#
_cell.length_a   1.000
_cell.length_b   1.000
_cell.length_c   1.000
_cell.angle_alpha   90.00
_cell.angle_beta   90.00
_cell.angle_gamma   90.00
#
_symmetry.space_group_name_H-M   'P 1'
#
loop_
_entity.id
_entity.type
_entity.pdbx_description
1 polymer ?
#
loop_
_entity_poly.entity_id
_entity_poly.type
_entity_poly.pdbx_seq_one_letter_code
_entity_poly.pdbx_strand_id
1 'polypeptide(L)' 'MVRDAQMLLKDLGYDAGGVDGRLGTKTRAAIRAFQEDEGVAQSGEVDVGLLSRLRQARSRQQ' A
#
# COMPACT_ATOMS: atom_id res chain seq x y z
N MET A 1 -11.12 2.44 -0.71
CA MET A 1 -10.15 2.17 0.37
C MET A 1 -9.17 1.06 -0.01
N VAL A 2 -9.50 -0.23 0.10
CA VAL A 2 -8.55 -1.34 -0.19
C VAL A 2 -8.12 -1.37 -1.66
N ARG A 3 -9.09 -1.20 -2.58
CA ARG A 3 -8.80 -1.16 -4.02
C ARG A 3 -7.83 -0.04 -4.39
N ASP A 4 -7.98 1.13 -3.76
CA ASP A 4 -7.09 2.27 -3.98
C ASP A 4 -5.69 2.01 -3.43
N ALA A 5 -5.60 1.38 -2.26
CA ALA A 5 -4.31 0.95 -1.71
C ALA A 5 -3.61 -0.04 -2.64
N GLN A 6 -4.33 -1.05 -3.17
CA GLN A 6 -3.79 -2.01 -4.14
C GLN A 6 -3.29 -1.33 -5.42
N MET A 7 -4.04 -0.37 -5.98
CA MET A 7 -3.59 0.40 -7.15
C MET A 7 -2.32 1.18 -6.86
N LEU A 8 -2.28 1.93 -5.76
CA LEU A 8 -1.13 2.75 -5.41
C LEU A 8 0.11 1.91 -5.08
N LEU A 9 -0.06 0.80 -4.37
CA LEU A 9 1.02 -0.15 -4.10
C LEU A 9 1.61 -0.70 -5.40
N LYS A 10 0.76 -1.07 -6.36
CA LYS A 10 1.20 -1.53 -7.68
C LYS A 10 1.96 -0.44 -8.44
N ASP A 11 1.44 0.80 -8.45
CA ASP A 11 2.09 1.94 -9.10
C ASP A 11 3.48 2.23 -8.50
N LEU A 12 3.64 1.98 -7.20
CA LEU A 12 4.90 2.12 -6.46
C LEU A 12 5.82 0.89 -6.54
N GLY A 13 5.42 -0.17 -7.25
CA GLY A 13 6.23 -1.36 -7.47
C GLY A 13 6.03 -2.52 -6.49
N TYR A 14 5.06 -2.45 -5.57
CA TYR A 14 4.76 -3.52 -4.62
C TYR A 14 3.71 -4.51 -5.17
N ASP A 15 3.96 -5.82 -5.07
CA ASP A 15 2.99 -6.86 -5.46
C ASP A 15 1.87 -7.02 -4.42
N ALA A 16 0.81 -6.22 -4.55
CA ALA A 16 -0.40 -6.36 -3.74
C ALA A 16 -1.36 -7.46 -4.21
N GLY A 17 -0.99 -8.22 -5.27
CA GLY A 17 -1.88 -9.15 -5.97
C GLY A 17 -2.88 -8.43 -6.88
N GLY A 18 -4.07 -9.03 -7.04
CA GLY A 18 -5.15 -8.44 -7.82
C GLY A 18 -5.73 -7.18 -7.18
N VAL A 19 -6.10 -6.21 -8.02
CA VAL A 19 -6.80 -4.97 -7.61
C VAL A 19 -8.30 -5.24 -7.50
N ASP A 20 -8.67 -6.15 -6.61
CA ASP A 20 -10.03 -6.67 -6.45
C ASP A 20 -10.79 -6.05 -5.27
N GLY A 21 -10.14 -5.17 -4.50
CA GLY A 21 -10.69 -4.54 -3.31
C GLY A 21 -10.75 -5.43 -2.07
N ARG A 22 -10.17 -6.63 -2.10
CA ARG A 22 -10.10 -7.54 -0.94
C ARG A 22 -8.75 -7.48 -0.27
N LEU A 23 -8.75 -7.38 1.07
CA LEU A 23 -7.52 -7.41 1.84
C LEU A 23 -7.04 -8.85 2.01
N GLY A 24 -6.33 -9.35 0.99
CA GLY A 24 -5.72 -10.69 0.98
C GLY A 24 -4.34 -10.72 1.64
N THR A 25 -3.73 -11.91 1.70
CA THR A 25 -2.36 -12.10 2.23
C THR A 25 -1.33 -11.31 1.43
N LYS A 26 -1.42 -11.31 0.09
CA LYS A 26 -0.57 -10.51 -0.79
C LYS A 26 -0.69 -9.01 -0.53
N THR A 27 -1.92 -8.51 -0.44
CA THR A 27 -2.16 -7.08 -0.16
C THR A 27 -1.59 -6.70 1.21
N ARG A 28 -1.79 -7.52 2.26
CA ARG A 28 -1.16 -7.30 3.57
C ARG A 28 0.37 -7.30 3.52
N ALA A 29 0.98 -8.22 2.78
CA ALA A 29 2.42 -8.28 2.62
C ALA A 29 2.96 -7.02 1.91
N ALA A 30 2.32 -6.58 0.83
CA ALA A 30 2.68 -5.34 0.13
C ALA A 30 2.55 -4.10 1.02
N ILE A 31 1.51 -4.03 1.86
CA ILE A 31 1.35 -2.92 2.81
C ILE A 31 2.50 -2.91 3.83
N ARG A 32 2.86 -4.08 4.38
CA ARG A 32 3.95 -4.18 5.35
C ARG A 32 5.30 -3.80 4.74
N ALA A 33 5.59 -4.27 3.52
CA ALA A 33 6.79 -3.88 2.80
C ALA A 33 6.84 -2.36 2.56
N PHE A 34 5.74 -1.75 2.12
CA PHE A 34 5.66 -0.29 1.98
C PHE A 34 5.86 0.44 3.31
N GLN A 35 5.24 -0.05 4.40
CA GLN A 35 5.38 0.53 5.73
C GLN A 35 6.82 0.43 6.25
N GLU A 36 7.50 -0.69 5.96
CA GLU A 36 8.92 -0.89 6.25
C GLU A 36 9.79 0.11 5.53
N ASP A 37 9.59 0.28 4.22
CA ASP A 37 10.35 1.21 3.38
C ASP A 37 10.12 2.68 3.78
N GLU A 38 8.95 3.02 4.30
CA GLU A 38 8.65 4.34 4.87
C GLU A 38 9.08 4.51 6.34
N GLY A 39 9.66 3.47 6.96
CA GLY A 39 10.15 3.52 8.34
C GLY A 39 9.04 3.67 9.40
N VAL A 40 7.83 3.16 9.12
CA VAL A 40 6.69 3.21 10.04
C VAL A 40 6.27 1.82 10.53
N ALA A 41 5.41 1.77 11.54
CA ALA A 41 4.90 0.51 12.08
C ALA A 41 4.19 -0.33 11.00
N GLN A 42 4.61 -1.59 10.85
CA GLN A 42 4.10 -2.53 9.85
C GLN A 42 2.75 -3.17 10.25
N SER A 43 1.70 -2.35 10.44
CA SER A 43 0.36 -2.87 10.79
C SER A 43 -0.17 -3.86 9.73
N GLY A 44 0.17 -3.63 8.45
CA GLY A 44 -0.44 -4.36 7.34
C GLY A 44 -1.92 -4.02 7.12
N GLU A 45 -2.44 -2.99 7.77
CA GLU A 45 -3.84 -2.61 7.71
C GLU A 45 -4.07 -1.48 6.70
N VAL A 46 -5.28 -1.45 6.12
CA VAL A 46 -5.68 -0.35 5.22
C VAL A 46 -6.44 0.70 6.01
N ASP A 47 -5.78 1.81 6.29
CA ASP A 47 -6.38 2.99 6.92
C ASP A 47 -6.14 4.27 6.11
N VAL A 48 -6.70 5.39 6.57
CA VAL A 48 -6.56 6.70 5.92
C VAL A 48 -5.10 7.18 5.95
N GLY A 49 -4.34 6.82 6.98
CA GLY A 49 -2.93 7.14 7.14
C GLY A 49 -2.04 6.42 6.13
N LEU A 50 -2.32 5.15 5.83
CA LEU A 50 -1.66 4.39 4.76
C LEU A 50 -1.95 5.04 3.41
N LEU A 51 -3.22 5.31 3.09
CA LEU A 51 -3.59 5.90 1.80
C LEU A 51 -2.94 7.27 1.59
N SER A 52 -2.86 8.08 2.65
CA SER A 52 -2.18 9.38 2.60
C SER A 52 -0.69 9.23 2.32
N ARG A 53 -0.03 8.23 2.91
CA ARG A 53 1.39 7.94 2.66
C ARG A 53 1.63 7.40 1.25
N LEU A 54 0.82 6.45 0.79
CA LEU A 54 0.92 5.92 -0.57
C LEU A 54 0.78 7.02 -1.64
N ARG A 55 -0.16 7.95 -1.46
CA ARG A 55 -0.30 9.09 -2.37
C ARG A 55 0.90 10.02 -2.33
N GLN A 56 1.44 10.31 -1.15
CA GLN A 56 2.66 11.13 -0.99
C GLN A 56 3.89 10.45 -1.59
N ALA A 57 4.06 9.14 -1.40
CA ALA A 57 5.13 8.38 -2.02
C ALA A 57 5.01 8.42 -3.55
N ARG A 58 3.80 8.26 -4.10
CA ARG A 58 3.56 8.34 -5.54
C ARG A 58 3.78 9.74 -6.10
N SER A 59 3.47 10.80 -5.35
CA SER A 59 3.78 12.17 -5.79
C SER A 59 5.28 12.48 -5.72
N ARG A 60 6.03 11.87 -4.79
CA ARG A 60 7.49 12.04 -4.69
C ARG A 60 8.26 11.36 -5.84
N GLN A 61 7.66 10.36 -6.49
CA GLN A 61 8.25 9.64 -7.63
C GLN A 61 7.88 10.24 -9.01
N GLN A 62 7.11 11.34 -9.02
CA GLN A 62 6.77 12.11 -10.23
C GLN A 62 7.59 13.39 -10.27
#